data_AF-A0A1A8LEP6-F1
#
_entry.id   AF-A0A1A8LEP6-F1
#
_cell.length_a   1.000
_cell.length_b   1.000
_cell.length_c   1.000
_cell.angle_alpha   90.00
_cell.angle_beta   90.00
_cell.angle_gamma   90.00
#
_symmetry.space_group_name_H-M   'P 1'
#
loop_
_entity.id
_entity.type
_entity.pdbx_description
1 polymer ?
#
loop_
_entity_poly.entity_id
_entity_poly.type
_entity_poly.pdbx_seq_one_letter_code
_entity_poly.pdbx_strand_id
1 'polypeptide(L)' 'PLNTKVSMAIQLDEQTTAKDITSRFQPEISPASQHLYEVGGNICARRLHPDCCLLDVYRVNPHCDWLIKP' A
#
# COMPACT_ATOMS: atom_id res chain seq x y z
N PRO A 1 3.52 -7.01 23.47
CA PRO A 1 2.85 -5.92 22.71
C PRO A 1 1.95 -6.52 21.63
N LEU A 2 0.63 -6.39 21.77
CA LEU A 2 -0.31 -6.79 20.73
C LEU A 2 -0.05 -5.93 19.49
N ASN A 3 0.40 -6.55 18.40
CA ASN A 3 0.41 -5.94 17.08
C ASN A 3 -1.07 -5.78 16.66
N THR A 4 -1.70 -4.69 17.07
CA THR A 4 -3.08 -4.39 16.65
C THR A 4 -3.04 -4.13 15.16
N LYS A 5 -3.47 -5.12 14.36
CA LYS A 5 -3.64 -4.95 12.91
C LYS A 5 -4.69 -3.86 12.69
N VAL A 6 -4.24 -2.66 12.34
CA VAL A 6 -5.11 -1.58 11.89
C VAL A 6 -5.41 -1.81 10.41
N SER A 7 -6.68 -1.87 10.05
CA SER A 7 -7.12 -1.95 8.65
C SER A 7 -7.81 -0.64 8.30
N MET A 8 -7.55 -0.11 7.11
CA MET A 8 -8.08 1.16 6.64
C MET A 8 -8.73 0.96 5.27
N ALA A 9 -9.90 1.56 5.06
CA ALA A 9 -10.50 1.67 3.74
C ALA A 9 -10.12 3.01 3.13
N ILE A 10 -9.72 3.00 1.87
CA ILE A 10 -9.34 4.19 1.11
C ILE A 10 -10.11 4.15 -0.20
N GLN A 11 -10.78 5.25 -0.54
CA GLN A 11 -11.39 5.40 -1.86
C GLN A 11 -10.28 5.70 -2.87
N LEU A 12 -10.15 4.86 -3.88
CA LEU A 12 -9.19 5.05 -4.96
C LEU A 12 -9.79 5.90 -6.08
N ASP A 13 -8.95 6.71 -6.70
CA ASP A 13 -9.23 7.38 -7.97
C ASP A 13 -8.11 7.08 -8.99
N GLU A 14 -8.22 7.64 -10.19
CA GLU A 14 -7.27 7.41 -11.28
C GLU A 14 -5.88 8.03 -11.04
N GLN A 15 -5.75 8.91 -10.04
CA GLN A 15 -4.51 9.61 -9.72
C GLN A 15 -3.83 9.07 -8.46
N THR A 16 -4.53 8.26 -7.67
CA THR A 16 -4.02 7.74 -6.39
C THR A 16 -2.85 6.80 -6.63
N THR A 17 -1.65 7.24 -6.24
CA THR A 17 -0.42 6.45 -6.36
C THR A 17 -0.04 5.74 -5.07
N ALA A 18 0.86 4.77 -5.15
CA ALA A 18 1.43 4.11 -3.98
C ALA A 18 2.12 5.11 -3.04
N LYS A 19 2.80 6.12 -3.60
CA LYS A 19 3.44 7.21 -2.86
C LYS A 19 2.42 8.03 -2.09
N ASP A 20 1.28 8.38 -2.69
CA ASP A 20 0.25 9.18 -2.01
C ASP A 20 -0.29 8.48 -0.77
N ILE A 21 -0.35 7.15 -0.80
CA ILE A 21 -0.74 6.34 0.36
C ILE A 21 0.40 6.30 1.38
N THR A 22 1.61 5.90 0.99
CA THR A 22 2.71 5.72 1.95
C THR A 22 3.16 7.02 2.61
N SER A 23 3.01 8.17 1.92
CA SER A 23 3.30 9.51 2.46
C SER A 23 2.42 9.85 3.67
N ARG A 24 1.20 9.31 3.75
CA ARG A 24 0.29 9.54 4.89
C ARG A 24 0.73 8.83 6.18
N PHE A 25 1.62 7.85 6.06
CA PHE A 25 2.11 7.02 7.16
C PHE A 25 3.59 7.22 7.44
N GLN A 26 4.20 8.25 6.83
CA GLN A 26 5.61 8.53 7.00
C GLN A 26 5.85 9.09 8.41
N PRO A 27 6.76 8.52 9.23
CA PRO A 27 6.99 9.00 10.57
C PRO A 27 7.69 10.36 10.57
N GLU A 28 7.20 11.30 11.39
CA GLU A 28 7.82 12.63 11.60
C GLU A 28 9.28 12.56 12.08
N ILE A 29 9.64 11.48 12.78
CA ILE A 29 10.90 11.35 13.55
C ILE A 29 12.00 10.66 12.73
N SER A 30 11.66 9.98 11.63
CA SER A 30 12.64 9.28 10.78
C SER A 30 12.09 9.08 9.37
N PRO A 31 12.84 9.44 8.31
CA PRO A 31 12.42 9.26 6.92
C PRO A 31 12.54 7.80 6.45
N ALA A 32 12.30 6.82 7.33
CA ALA A 32 12.19 5.42 6.94
C ALA A 32 11.09 5.33 5.87
N SER A 33 11.53 5.13 4.63
CA SER A 33 10.66 5.23 3.46
C SER A 33 9.62 4.13 3.54
N GLN A 34 8.35 4.50 3.76
CA GLN A 34 7.28 3.52 3.76
C GLN A 34 7.02 3.04 2.32
N HIS A 35 6.83 1.74 2.17
CA HIS A 35 6.61 1.07 0.91
C HIS A 35 5.28 0.32 0.94
N LEU A 36 4.59 0.31 -0.19
CA LEU A 36 3.31 -0.37 -0.35
C LEU A 36 3.53 -1.70 -1.06
N TYR A 37 2.91 -2.75 -0.53
CA TYR A 37 2.96 -4.10 -1.06
C TYR A 37 1.55 -4.59 -1.37
N GLU A 38 1.37 -5.15 -2.56
CA GLU A 38 0.22 -6.00 -2.82
C GLU A 38 0.56 -7.43 -2.37
N VAL A 39 -0.43 -8.13 -1.81
CA VAL A 39 -0.27 -9.43 -1.17
C VAL A 39 -1.49 -10.28 -1.49
N GLY A 40 -1.27 -11.56 -1.81
CA GLY A 40 -2.36 -12.51 -2.08
C GLY A 40 -2.62 -12.76 -3.57
N GLY A 41 -3.57 -13.66 -3.83
CA GLY A 41 -3.75 -14.28 -5.15
C GLY A 41 -2.63 -15.28 -5.46
N ASN A 42 -2.10 -15.24 -6.68
CA ASN A 42 -1.00 -16.11 -7.13
C ASN A 42 0.40 -15.57 -6.80
N ILE A 43 0.47 -14.39 -6.17
CA ILE A 43 1.73 -13.76 -5.75
C ILE A 43 1.76 -13.70 -4.22
N CYS A 44 2.87 -14.14 -3.62
CA CYS A 44 3.01 -14.05 -2.16
C CYS A 44 2.98 -12.58 -1.72
N ALA A 45 3.91 -11.76 -2.21
CA ALA A 45 3.91 -10.32 -2.02
C ALA A 45 4.76 -9.64 -3.10
N ARG A 46 4.36 -8.45 -3.55
CA ARG A 46 5.12 -7.61 -4.49
C ARG A 46 5.14 -6.16 -4.02
N ARG A 47 6.33 -5.55 -3.99
CA ARG A 47 6.48 -4.11 -3.71
C ARG A 47 6.01 -3.32 -4.93
N LEU A 48 5.14 -2.35 -4.71
CA LEU A 48 4.69 -1.42 -5.75
C LEU A 48 5.72 -0.32 -5.98
N HIS A 49 5.83 0.13 -7.22
CA HIS A 49 6.58 1.34 -7.54
C HIS A 49 5.86 2.56 -6.93
N PRO A 50 6.57 3.58 -6.41
CA PRO A 50 5.94 4.76 -5.81
C PRO A 50 4.90 5.44 -6.72
N ASP A 51 5.21 5.54 -8.01
CA ASP A 51 4.33 6.19 -9.01
C ASP A 51 3.28 5.24 -9.61
N CYS A 52 3.15 4.02 -9.09
CA CYS A 52 2.14 3.06 -9.57
C CYS A 52 0.74 3.53 -9.18
N CYS A 53 -0.19 3.58 -10.13
CA CYS A 53 -1.60 3.88 -9.89
C CYS A 53 -2.29 2.68 -9.21
N LEU A 54 -2.92 2.92 -8.06
CA LEU A 54 -3.49 1.85 -7.25
C LEU A 54 -4.78 1.29 -7.81
N LEU A 55 -5.54 2.10 -8.53
CA LEU A 55 -6.76 1.65 -9.20
C LEU A 55 -6.44 0.60 -10.28
N ASP A 56 -5.31 0.74 -10.98
CA ASP A 56 -4.87 -0.23 -11.98
C ASP A 56 -4.43 -1.55 -11.35
N VAL A 57 -3.74 -1.50 -10.22
CA VAL A 57 -3.40 -2.71 -9.43
C VAL A 57 -4.68 -3.41 -8.98
N TYR A 58 -5.66 -2.66 -8.45
CA TYR A 58 -6.94 -3.22 -8.02
C TYR A 58 -7.73 -3.85 -9.17
N ARG A 59 -7.74 -3.24 -10.36
CA ARG A 59 -8.39 -3.80 -11.55
C ARG A 59 -7.80 -5.16 -11.97
N VAL A 60 -6.49 -5.34 -11.82
CA VAL A 60 -5.79 -6.59 -12.15
C VAL A 60 -5.92 -7.62 -11.02
N ASN A 61 -5.96 -7.18 -9.76
CA ASN A 61 -5.98 -8.03 -8.59
C ASN A 61 -6.96 -7.51 -7.52
N PRO A 62 -8.28 -7.63 -7.73
CA PRO A 62 -9.29 -7.00 -6.87
C PRO A 62 -9.41 -7.64 -5.48
N HIS A 63 -8.80 -8.81 -5.29
CA HIS A 63 -8.82 -9.56 -4.05
C HIS A 63 -7.51 -9.45 -3.26
N CYS A 64 -6.55 -8.63 -3.71
CA CYS A 64 -5.32 -8.46 -2.95
C CYS A 64 -5.54 -7.65 -1.68
N ASP A 65 -4.73 -7.99 -0.68
CA ASP A 65 -4.50 -7.15 0.48
C ASP A 65 -3.32 -6.22 0.20
N TRP A 66 -3.35 -5.09 0.89
CA TRP A 66 -2.36 -4.03 0.77
C TRP A 66 -1.66 -3.85 2.10
N LEU A 67 -0.34 -4.01 2.12
CA LEU A 67 0.46 -3.86 3.33
C LEU A 67 1.46 -2.71 3.18
N ILE A 68 1.52 -1.88 4.21
CA ILE A 68 2.57 -0.86 4.35
C ILE A 68 3.70 -1.45 5.20
N LYS A 69 4.93 -1.34 4.71
CA LYS A 69 6.13 -1.78 5.42
C LYS A 69 7.23 -0.71 5.29
N PRO A 70 8.12 -0.56 6.28
CA PRO A 70 9.37 0.17 6.11
C PRO A 70 10.21 -0.41 4.95
#